data_AF-B8MMG1-F1
#
_entry.id   AF-B8MMG1-F1
#
_cell.length_a   1.000
_cell.length_b   1.000
_cell.length_c   1.000
_cell.angle_alpha   90.00
_cell.angle_beta   90.00
_cell.angle_gamma   90.00
#
_symmetry.space_group_name_H-M   'P 1'
#
loop_
_entity.id
_entity.type
_entity.pdbx_description
1 polymer ?
#
loop_
_entity_poly.entity_id
_entity_poly.type
_entity_poly.pdbx_seq_one_letter_code
_entity_poly.pdbx_strand_id
1 'polypeptide(L)'
;MATQTEPKSEIVLYDLACVKGICFSPAVWRIRLMLNYKRIPYKTIFLEFPDIEPTLKELGVNPGKTVDGSQSKYTVPTIHHIPTNTYIMGSIAIAQFLESTYPEPLVPLTSELGREIELKSRSLVGKTFSNSITPREIRILSPRSQEYFRRTREAAMGCPLEDMLLDPKTEEQNWLAIDADMRAVGESMRTNKAEGPFVLGAQPTFTDFFLAGVLQSAKMVDEGVFQRITKYPGFRDIYEGCRPYMEKND
;
A
#
# COMPACT_ATOMS: atom_id res chain seq x y z
N MET A 1 -12.83 -29.87 27.48
CA MET A 1 -11.88 -29.42 26.43
C MET A 1 -12.60 -28.37 25.59
N ALA A 2 -12.20 -27.11 25.71
CA ALA A 2 -12.79 -26.05 24.90
C ALA A 2 -12.19 -26.15 23.49
N THR A 3 -13.00 -26.56 22.51
CA THR A 3 -12.68 -26.42 21.10
C THR A 3 -12.55 -24.92 20.82
N GLN A 4 -11.31 -24.44 20.68
CA GLN A 4 -11.06 -23.12 20.09
C GLN A 4 -11.50 -23.21 18.63
N THR A 5 -12.75 -22.84 18.36
CA THR A 5 -13.21 -22.51 17.02
C THR A 5 -12.43 -21.28 16.58
N GLU A 6 -11.53 -21.45 15.62
CA GLU A 6 -10.91 -20.31 14.95
C GLU A 6 -12.01 -19.35 14.46
N PRO A 7 -11.83 -18.03 14.62
CA PRO A 7 -12.82 -17.07 14.17
C PRO A 7 -12.98 -17.21 12.65
N LYS A 8 -14.20 -17.52 12.22
CA LYS A 8 -14.56 -17.62 10.80
C LYS A 8 -14.24 -16.27 10.13
N SER A 9 -13.46 -16.28 9.06
CA SER A 9 -13.14 -15.06 8.31
C SER A 9 -14.42 -14.34 7.90
N GLU A 10 -14.48 -13.03 8.18
CA GLU A 10 -15.57 -12.13 7.77
C GLU A 10 -15.26 -11.44 6.44
N ILE A 11 -13.97 -11.35 6.09
CA ILE A 11 -13.51 -10.71 4.87
C ILE A 11 -12.63 -11.65 4.06
N VAL A 12 -12.82 -11.63 2.73
CA VAL A 12 -11.82 -12.11 1.77
C VAL A 12 -11.12 -10.89 1.20
N LEU A 13 -9.82 -10.78 1.40
CA LEU A 13 -8.97 -9.75 0.81
C LEU A 13 -8.32 -10.27 -0.46
N TYR A 14 -8.62 -9.68 -1.60
CA TYR A 14 -7.91 -9.95 -2.85
C TYR A 14 -6.65 -9.08 -2.90
N ASP A 15 -5.49 -9.74 -2.91
CA ASP A 15 -4.15 -9.15 -2.84
C ASP A 15 -3.35 -9.49 -4.10
N LEU A 16 -2.24 -8.78 -4.31
CA LEU A 16 -1.34 -8.98 -5.44
C LEU A 16 -0.30 -10.06 -5.12
N ALA A 17 -0.25 -11.10 -5.95
CA ALA A 17 0.67 -12.21 -5.79
C ALA A 17 2.12 -11.84 -6.13
N CYS A 18 3.06 -12.32 -5.33
CA CYS A 18 4.48 -12.39 -5.65
C CYS A 18 5.02 -13.80 -5.38
N VAL A 19 6.23 -14.10 -5.85
CA VAL A 19 6.86 -15.43 -5.67
C VAL A 19 7.11 -15.81 -4.20
N LYS A 20 7.07 -14.83 -3.29
CA LYS A 20 7.25 -15.03 -1.84
C LYS A 20 5.94 -15.39 -1.12
N GLY A 21 4.79 -15.33 -1.78
CA GLY A 21 3.49 -15.65 -1.17
C GLY A 21 3.04 -14.66 -0.09
N ILE A 22 3.50 -13.41 -0.16
CA ILE A 22 3.23 -12.36 0.83
C ILE A 22 2.91 -11.03 0.14
N CYS A 23 2.21 -10.15 0.86
CA CYS A 23 1.81 -8.84 0.36
C CYS A 23 3.02 -7.94 0.06
N PHE A 24 3.05 -7.36 -1.16
CA PHE A 24 4.00 -6.31 -1.53
C PHE A 24 3.32 -5.07 -2.11
N SER A 25 2.01 -5.10 -2.37
CA SER A 25 1.29 -3.94 -2.92
C SER A 25 1.12 -2.86 -1.85
N PRO A 26 1.56 -1.61 -2.09
CA PRO A 26 1.42 -0.54 -1.10
C PRO A 26 -0.05 -0.18 -0.86
N ALA A 27 -0.92 -0.33 -1.86
CA ALA A 27 -2.35 -0.07 -1.71
C ALA A 27 -3.05 -1.16 -0.90
N VAL A 28 -2.63 -2.43 -1.05
CA VAL A 28 -3.20 -3.54 -0.28
C VAL A 28 -2.71 -3.51 1.16
N TRP A 29 -1.42 -3.19 1.38
CA TRP A 29 -0.87 -3.00 2.73
C TRP A 29 -1.66 -2.00 3.57
N ARG A 30 -2.20 -0.93 2.99
CA ARG A 30 -3.06 0.03 3.71
C ARG A 30 -4.28 -0.62 4.34
N ILE A 31 -4.96 -1.48 3.57
CA ILE A 31 -6.15 -2.18 4.03
C ILE A 31 -5.78 -3.32 4.96
N ARG A 32 -4.70 -4.04 4.68
CA ARG A 32 -4.17 -5.08 5.57
C ARG A 32 -3.84 -4.53 6.96
N LEU A 33 -3.14 -3.39 7.03
CA LEU A 33 -2.86 -2.69 8.30
C LEU A 33 -4.15 -2.31 9.03
N MET A 34 -5.15 -1.79 8.33
CA MET A 34 -6.44 -1.41 8.91
C MET A 34 -7.20 -2.63 9.45
N LEU A 35 -7.25 -3.73 8.70
CA LEU A 35 -7.86 -4.99 9.14
C LEU A 35 -7.15 -5.55 10.39
N ASN A 36 -5.81 -5.53 10.39
CA ASN A 36 -4.99 -6.00 11.50
C ASN A 36 -5.16 -5.12 12.76
N TYR A 37 -5.13 -3.79 12.60
CA TYR A 37 -5.35 -2.85 13.71
C TYR A 37 -6.73 -3.04 14.34
N LYS A 38 -7.77 -3.20 13.49
CA LYS A 38 -9.13 -3.45 13.95
C LYS A 38 -9.41 -4.89 14.39
N ARG A 39 -8.44 -5.79 14.24
CA ARG A 39 -8.56 -7.22 14.54
C ARG A 39 -9.72 -7.90 13.80
N ILE A 40 -10.00 -7.45 12.58
CA ILE A 40 -11.06 -8.04 11.75
C ILE A 40 -10.52 -9.35 11.13
N PRO A 41 -11.19 -10.50 11.33
CA PRO A 41 -10.72 -11.75 10.78
C PRO A 41 -10.92 -11.78 9.27
N TYR A 42 -9.83 -11.95 8.51
CA TYR A 42 -9.86 -12.07 7.06
C TYR A 42 -8.99 -13.23 6.56
N LYS A 43 -9.27 -13.66 5.34
CA LYS A 43 -8.37 -14.53 4.55
C LYS A 43 -7.95 -13.81 3.29
N THR A 44 -6.79 -14.17 2.75
CA THR A 44 -6.28 -13.55 1.53
C THR A 44 -6.42 -14.49 0.34
N ILE A 45 -6.78 -13.92 -0.81
CA ILE A 45 -6.65 -14.56 -2.11
C ILE A 45 -5.63 -13.74 -2.91
N PHE A 46 -4.47 -14.35 -3.16
CA PHE A 46 -3.45 -13.74 -4.00
C PHE A 46 -3.78 -13.94 -5.48
N LEU A 47 -3.84 -12.83 -6.22
CA LEU A 47 -4.05 -12.81 -7.66
C LEU A 47 -2.79 -12.33 -8.36
N GLU A 48 -2.39 -13.04 -9.41
CA GLU A 48 -1.37 -12.54 -10.33
C GLU A 48 -1.92 -11.37 -11.16
N PHE A 49 -1.04 -10.47 -11.62
CA PHE A 49 -1.45 -9.33 -12.44
C PHE A 49 -2.43 -9.65 -13.60
N PRO A 50 -2.17 -10.66 -14.45
CA PRO A 50 -3.09 -11.00 -15.55
C PRO A 50 -4.44 -11.54 -15.10
N ASP A 51 -4.55 -12.03 -13.85
CA ASP A 51 -5.73 -12.70 -13.34
C ASP A 51 -6.67 -11.75 -12.58
N ILE A 52 -6.21 -10.55 -12.20
CA ILE A 52 -7.02 -9.54 -11.47
C ILE A 52 -8.31 -9.21 -12.21
N GLU A 53 -8.21 -8.78 -13.47
CA GLU A 53 -9.39 -8.35 -14.23
C GLU A 53 -10.39 -9.49 -14.51
N PRO A 54 -9.96 -10.66 -15.02
CA PRO A 54 -10.86 -11.80 -15.21
C PRO A 54 -11.57 -12.23 -13.91
N THR A 55 -10.84 -12.38 -12.81
CA THR A 55 -11.42 -12.82 -11.54
C THR A 55 -12.41 -11.81 -10.99
N LEU A 56 -12.07 -10.52 -10.96
CA LEU A 56 -12.98 -9.50 -10.43
C LEU A 56 -14.22 -9.31 -11.29
N LYS A 57 -14.12 -9.50 -12.63
CA LYS A 57 -15.29 -9.54 -13.52
C LYS A 57 -16.23 -10.70 -13.20
N GLU A 58 -15.68 -11.90 -13.03
CA GLU A 58 -16.46 -13.10 -12.70
C GLU A 58 -17.22 -12.94 -11.37
N LEU A 59 -16.61 -12.26 -10.41
CA LEU A 59 -17.21 -11.93 -9.12
C LEU A 59 -18.25 -10.79 -9.19
N GLY A 60 -18.50 -10.22 -10.37
CA GLY A 60 -19.46 -9.15 -10.57
C GLY A 60 -19.02 -7.78 -10.02
N VAL A 61 -17.72 -7.58 -9.78
CA VAL A 61 -17.18 -6.30 -9.30
C VAL A 61 -17.32 -5.26 -10.40
N ASN A 62 -17.86 -4.08 -10.06
CA ASN A 62 -17.91 -2.95 -10.99
C ASN A 62 -16.78 -1.97 -10.66
N PRO A 63 -15.84 -1.70 -11.58
CA PRO A 63 -14.74 -0.77 -11.32
C PRO A 63 -15.16 0.69 -11.35
N GLY A 64 -16.38 0.98 -11.79
CA GLY A 64 -16.86 2.34 -11.98
C GLY A 64 -16.19 3.01 -13.17
N LYS A 65 -16.20 4.34 -13.15
CA LYS A 65 -15.63 5.19 -14.20
C LYS A 65 -14.58 6.12 -13.62
N THR A 66 -13.60 6.47 -14.43
CA THR A 66 -12.61 7.52 -14.17
C THR A 66 -13.26 8.91 -14.34
N VAL A 67 -12.50 9.96 -14.00
CA VAL A 67 -12.97 11.36 -14.13
C VAL A 67 -13.30 11.75 -15.57
N ASP A 68 -12.57 11.19 -16.53
CA ASP A 68 -12.82 11.40 -17.98
C ASP A 68 -13.96 10.53 -18.54
N GLY A 69 -14.64 9.76 -17.68
CA GLY A 69 -15.78 8.93 -18.05
C GLY A 69 -15.41 7.58 -18.67
N SER A 70 -14.12 7.27 -18.84
CA SER A 70 -13.67 5.94 -19.27
C SER A 70 -13.85 4.90 -18.16
N GLN A 71 -13.83 3.61 -18.52
CA GLN A 71 -13.97 2.55 -17.54
C GLN A 71 -12.71 2.47 -16.68
N SER A 72 -12.89 2.50 -15.36
CA SER A 72 -11.79 2.28 -14.42
C SER A 72 -11.22 0.87 -14.59
N LYS A 73 -9.91 0.73 -14.37
CA LYS A 73 -9.25 -0.58 -14.38
C LYS A 73 -9.67 -1.40 -13.16
N TYR A 74 -9.70 -2.72 -13.33
CA TYR A 74 -9.80 -3.67 -12.22
C TYR A 74 -8.49 -3.68 -11.44
N THR A 75 -8.57 -3.62 -10.12
CA THR A 75 -7.41 -3.43 -9.23
C THR A 75 -7.59 -4.14 -7.90
N VAL A 76 -6.47 -4.36 -7.22
CA VAL A 76 -6.42 -4.71 -5.80
C VAL A 76 -5.94 -3.49 -4.98
N PRO A 77 -6.36 -3.32 -3.71
CA PRO A 77 -7.21 -4.23 -2.95
C PRO A 77 -8.66 -4.23 -3.42
N THR A 78 -9.25 -5.43 -3.39
CA THR A 78 -10.69 -5.66 -3.42
C THR A 78 -11.04 -6.53 -2.22
N ILE A 79 -12.19 -6.31 -1.58
CA ILE A 79 -12.69 -7.19 -0.53
C ILE A 79 -14.01 -7.82 -0.92
N HIS A 80 -14.26 -9.03 -0.41
CA HIS A 80 -15.59 -9.60 -0.23
C HIS A 80 -15.91 -9.58 1.26
N HIS A 81 -16.91 -8.80 1.65
CA HIS A 81 -17.47 -8.86 2.99
C HIS A 81 -18.53 -9.96 3.03
N ILE A 82 -18.21 -11.04 3.73
CA ILE A 82 -19.01 -12.28 3.78
C ILE A 82 -20.38 -12.04 4.43
N PRO A 83 -20.50 -11.32 5.58
CA PRO A 83 -21.79 -11.12 6.24
C PRO A 83 -22.84 -10.40 5.37
N THR A 84 -22.43 -9.41 4.56
CA THR A 84 -23.35 -8.66 3.68
C THR A 84 -23.30 -9.12 2.23
N ASN A 85 -22.47 -10.13 1.92
CA ASN A 85 -22.20 -10.60 0.57
C ASN A 85 -21.87 -9.46 -0.43
N THR A 86 -21.01 -8.54 -0.02
CA THR A 86 -20.71 -7.32 -0.80
C THR A 86 -19.26 -7.31 -1.27
N TYR A 87 -19.04 -6.97 -2.54
CA TYR A 87 -17.70 -6.76 -3.09
C TYR A 87 -17.39 -5.27 -3.20
N ILE A 88 -16.21 -4.86 -2.74
CA ILE A 88 -15.79 -3.46 -2.72
C ILE A 88 -14.36 -3.38 -3.23
N MET A 89 -14.15 -2.61 -4.30
CA MET A 89 -12.82 -2.38 -4.87
C MET A 89 -12.32 -0.97 -4.55
N GLY A 90 -11.02 -0.87 -4.26
CA GLY A 90 -10.33 0.40 -4.07
C GLY A 90 -10.16 0.74 -2.59
N SER A 91 -8.90 0.99 -2.20
CA SER A 91 -8.52 1.17 -0.79
C SER A 91 -9.33 2.24 -0.04
N ILE A 92 -9.71 3.36 -0.67
CA ILE A 92 -10.50 4.42 -0.01
C ILE A 92 -11.94 3.96 0.26
N ALA A 93 -12.61 3.38 -0.74
CA ALA A 93 -13.97 2.89 -0.59
C ALA A 93 -14.05 1.75 0.43
N ILE A 94 -13.03 0.88 0.42
CA ILE A 94 -12.89 -0.18 1.42
C ILE A 94 -12.71 0.41 2.82
N ALA A 95 -11.83 1.41 2.99
CA ALA A 95 -11.60 2.03 4.31
C ALA A 95 -12.87 2.71 4.86
N GLN A 96 -13.63 3.41 4.01
CA GLN A 96 -14.92 4.00 4.38
C GLN A 96 -15.93 2.94 4.83
N PHE A 97 -16.00 1.82 4.09
CA PHE A 97 -16.85 0.70 4.46
C PHE A 97 -16.43 0.08 5.80
N LEU A 98 -15.13 -0.11 6.02
CA LEU A 98 -14.59 -0.69 7.26
C LEU A 98 -14.83 0.23 8.46
N GLU A 99 -14.65 1.55 8.35
CA GLU A 99 -15.01 2.48 9.45
C GLU A 99 -16.50 2.46 9.76
N SER A 100 -17.36 2.37 8.74
CA SER A 100 -18.81 2.32 8.93
C SER A 100 -19.28 1.00 9.57
N THR A 101 -18.68 -0.12 9.16
CA THR A 101 -19.10 -1.47 9.58
C THR A 101 -18.45 -1.90 10.89
N TYR A 102 -17.20 -1.48 11.12
CA TYR A 102 -16.37 -1.81 12.28
C TYR A 102 -15.80 -0.52 12.89
N PRO A 103 -16.62 0.28 13.59
CA PRO A 103 -16.24 1.63 14.02
C PRO A 103 -15.10 1.64 15.05
N GLU A 104 -14.91 0.56 15.80
CA GLU A 104 -13.89 0.46 16.85
C GLU A 104 -12.80 -0.55 16.49
N PRO A 105 -11.52 -0.25 16.80
CA PRO A 105 -10.98 1.07 17.15
C PRO A 105 -11.05 2.05 15.96
N LEU A 106 -11.33 3.33 16.24
CA LEU A 106 -11.42 4.39 15.22
C LEU A 106 -10.13 4.52 14.39
N VAL A 107 -10.27 4.71 13.07
CA VAL A 107 -9.16 5.09 12.18
C VAL A 107 -9.57 6.33 11.39
N PRO A 108 -9.09 7.54 11.77
CA PRO A 108 -9.36 8.74 11.01
C PRO A 108 -8.92 8.60 9.55
N LEU A 109 -9.88 8.67 8.63
CA LEU A 109 -9.62 8.48 7.19
C LEU A 109 -9.03 9.70 6.50
N THR A 110 -9.23 10.89 7.08
CA THR A 110 -8.74 12.16 6.54
C THR A 110 -8.48 13.14 7.66
N SER A 111 -7.46 13.98 7.47
CA SER A 111 -7.17 15.17 8.26
C SER A 111 -6.45 16.18 7.36
N GLU A 112 -6.46 17.45 7.74
CA GLU A 112 -5.74 18.47 6.97
C GLU A 112 -4.24 18.16 6.88
N LEU A 113 -3.63 17.86 8.04
CA LEU A 113 -2.23 17.47 8.13
C LEU A 113 -1.92 16.20 7.32
N GLY A 114 -2.79 15.18 7.41
CA GLY A 114 -2.61 13.94 6.66
C GLY A 114 -2.65 14.16 5.14
N ARG A 115 -3.61 14.96 4.66
CA ARG A 115 -3.70 15.33 3.23
C ARG A 115 -2.48 16.11 2.75
N GLU A 116 -2.00 17.05 3.56
CA GLU A 116 -0.78 17.81 3.24
C GLU A 116 0.45 16.89 3.13
N ILE A 117 0.62 15.98 4.08
CA ILE A 117 1.72 14.99 4.07
C ILE A 117 1.63 14.07 2.85
N GLU A 118 0.44 13.55 2.53
CA GLU A 118 0.24 12.69 1.37
C GLU A 118 0.54 13.42 0.06
N LEU A 119 0.10 14.68 -0.05
CA LEU A 119 0.35 15.52 -1.22
C LEU A 119 1.84 15.78 -1.40
N LYS A 120 2.53 16.27 -0.36
CA LYS A 120 3.98 16.53 -0.40
C LYS A 120 4.78 15.25 -0.67
N SER A 121 4.40 14.14 -0.05
CA SER A 121 5.05 12.84 -0.31
C SER A 121 4.94 12.44 -1.78
N ARG A 122 3.78 12.62 -2.40
CA ARG A 122 3.57 12.29 -3.82
C ARG A 122 4.32 13.24 -4.75
N SER A 123 4.29 14.54 -4.49
CA SER A 123 4.87 15.54 -5.39
C SER A 123 6.40 15.62 -5.30
N LEU A 124 6.96 15.52 -4.09
CA LEU A 124 8.39 15.74 -3.85
C LEU A 124 9.19 14.43 -3.89
N VAL A 125 8.62 13.35 -3.33
CA VAL A 125 9.33 12.07 -3.15
C VAL A 125 8.90 11.02 -4.18
N GLY A 126 7.63 11.08 -4.61
CA GLY A 126 6.98 10.02 -5.36
C GLY A 126 7.69 9.62 -6.65
N LYS A 127 8.26 10.57 -7.40
CA LYS A 127 8.99 10.27 -8.65
C LYS A 127 10.29 9.52 -8.39
N THR A 128 11.13 10.00 -7.48
CA THR A 128 12.40 9.35 -7.11
C THR A 128 12.15 7.96 -6.53
N PHE A 129 11.13 7.82 -5.69
CA PHE A 129 10.68 6.54 -5.16
C PHE A 129 10.26 5.57 -6.29
N SER A 130 9.37 6.03 -7.18
CA SER A 130 8.83 5.20 -8.27
C SER A 130 9.92 4.71 -9.22
N ASN A 131 10.87 5.57 -9.59
CA ASN A 131 11.99 5.21 -10.43
C ASN A 131 12.92 4.17 -9.76
N SER A 132 13.01 4.21 -8.43
CA SER A 132 13.80 3.24 -7.68
C SER A 132 13.07 1.90 -7.52
N ILE A 133 11.78 1.90 -7.20
CA ILE A 133 11.05 0.66 -6.87
C ILE A 133 10.50 -0.06 -8.11
N THR A 134 9.84 0.65 -9.02
CA THR A 134 9.09 0.05 -10.14
C THR A 134 9.90 -0.96 -10.95
N PRO A 135 11.12 -0.65 -11.42
CA PRO A 135 11.87 -1.62 -12.21
C PRO A 135 12.44 -2.79 -11.39
N ARG A 136 12.43 -2.69 -10.05
CA ARG A 136 12.85 -3.76 -9.15
C ARG A 136 11.70 -4.71 -8.81
N GLU A 137 10.44 -4.27 -8.93
CA GLU A 137 9.25 -5.11 -8.70
C GLU A 137 9.26 -6.37 -9.57
N ILE A 138 9.71 -6.28 -10.82
CA ILE A 138 9.76 -7.42 -11.74
C ILE A 138 10.54 -8.63 -11.16
N ARG A 139 11.51 -8.37 -10.27
CA ARG A 139 12.37 -9.39 -9.65
C ARG A 139 11.63 -10.29 -8.64
N ILE A 140 10.46 -9.87 -8.17
CA ILE A 140 9.65 -10.64 -7.19
C ILE A 140 8.38 -11.22 -7.83
N LEU A 141 8.17 -11.06 -9.13
CA LEU A 141 7.00 -11.55 -9.86
C LEU A 141 7.26 -12.94 -10.46
N SER A 142 6.20 -13.71 -10.64
CA SER A 142 6.23 -14.94 -11.43
C SER A 142 6.51 -14.61 -12.91
N PRO A 143 6.92 -15.58 -13.76
CA PRO A 143 7.08 -15.35 -15.20
C PRO A 143 5.84 -14.74 -15.90
N ARG A 144 4.63 -15.22 -15.57
CA ARG A 144 3.37 -14.69 -16.14
C ARG A 144 3.15 -13.23 -15.74
N SER A 145 3.36 -12.95 -14.46
CA SER A 145 3.23 -11.59 -13.92
C SER A 145 4.33 -10.66 -14.45
N GLN A 146 5.55 -11.15 -14.69
CA GLN A 146 6.63 -10.38 -15.31
C GLN A 146 6.28 -9.95 -16.73
N GLU A 147 5.74 -10.85 -17.56
CA GLU A 147 5.32 -10.54 -18.93
C GLU A 147 4.25 -9.44 -18.95
N TYR A 148 3.19 -9.60 -18.14
CA TYR A 148 2.16 -8.59 -17.99
C TYR A 148 2.74 -7.26 -17.49
N PHE A 149 3.56 -7.31 -16.45
CA PHE A 149 4.14 -6.13 -15.81
C PHE A 149 5.00 -5.35 -16.80
N ARG A 150 5.92 -6.01 -17.50
CA ARG A 150 6.75 -5.40 -18.54
C ARG A 150 5.90 -4.72 -19.60
N ARG A 151 5.00 -5.46 -20.26
CA ARG A 151 4.14 -4.92 -21.32
C ARG A 151 3.36 -3.68 -20.87
N THR A 152 2.79 -3.72 -19.67
CA THR A 152 1.94 -2.63 -19.17
C THR A 152 2.73 -1.42 -18.66
N ARG A 153 3.89 -1.62 -18.02
CA ARG A 153 4.71 -0.53 -17.49
C ARG A 153 5.50 0.16 -18.59
N GLU A 154 6.09 -0.58 -19.52
CA GLU A 154 6.81 0.02 -20.65
C GLU A 154 5.86 0.84 -21.54
N ALA A 155 4.65 0.35 -21.79
CA ALA A 155 3.63 1.12 -22.50
C ALA A 155 3.21 2.40 -21.76
N ALA A 156 3.14 2.37 -20.43
CA ALA A 156 2.78 3.53 -19.62
C ALA A 156 3.93 4.55 -19.48
N MET A 157 5.17 4.08 -19.44
CA MET A 157 6.36 4.91 -19.24
C MET A 157 6.99 5.41 -20.54
N GLY A 158 6.71 4.73 -21.66
CA GLY A 158 7.28 5.05 -22.97
C GLY A 158 8.75 4.64 -23.13
N CYS A 159 9.30 3.83 -22.22
CA CYS A 159 10.65 3.28 -22.29
C CYS A 159 10.72 1.85 -21.73
N PRO A 160 11.76 1.07 -22.08
CA PRO A 160 12.09 -0.20 -21.43
C PRO A 160 12.22 -0.09 -19.91
N LEU A 161 11.87 -1.16 -19.18
CA LEU A 161 12.05 -1.21 -17.72
C LEU A 161 13.50 -1.03 -17.29
N GLU A 162 14.45 -1.53 -18.10
CA GLU A 162 15.89 -1.40 -17.86
C GLU A 162 16.34 0.06 -17.89
N ASP A 163 15.74 0.89 -18.73
CA ASP A 163 16.07 2.32 -18.82
C ASP A 163 15.56 3.10 -17.60
N MET A 164 14.62 2.52 -16.85
CA MET A 164 14.19 3.06 -15.54
C MET A 164 15.19 2.73 -14.42
N LEU A 165 15.99 1.66 -14.55
CA LEU A 165 17.06 1.35 -13.61
C LEU A 165 18.22 2.31 -13.83
N LEU A 166 18.20 3.40 -13.08
CA LEU A 166 19.32 4.33 -13.03
C LEU A 166 20.59 3.60 -12.58
N ASP A 167 21.72 3.96 -13.17
CA ASP A 167 23.00 3.52 -12.64
C ASP A 167 23.13 3.99 -11.18
N PRO A 168 23.87 3.24 -10.33
CA PRO A 168 23.92 3.53 -8.89
C PRO A 168 24.34 4.96 -8.54
N LYS A 169 25.15 5.63 -9.36
CA LYS A 169 25.58 7.01 -9.10
C LYS A 169 24.46 8.00 -9.40
N THR A 170 23.78 7.84 -10.53
CA THR A 170 22.63 8.69 -10.89
C THR A 170 21.47 8.48 -9.93
N GLU A 171 21.21 7.24 -9.50
CA GLU A 171 20.20 6.96 -8.49
C GLU A 171 20.55 7.67 -7.16
N GLU A 172 21.79 7.56 -6.69
CA GLU A 172 22.25 8.25 -5.49
C GLU A 172 22.09 9.77 -5.59
N GLN A 173 22.48 10.37 -6.72
CA GLN A 173 22.31 11.81 -6.95
C GLN A 173 20.84 12.24 -6.89
N ASN A 174 19.93 11.46 -7.46
CA ASN A 174 18.49 11.76 -7.40
C ASN A 174 17.95 11.68 -5.97
N TRP A 175 18.42 10.73 -5.16
CA TRP A 175 18.06 10.65 -3.74
C TRP A 175 18.65 11.78 -2.90
N LEU A 176 19.88 12.22 -3.21
CA LEU A 176 20.50 13.39 -2.58
C LEU A 176 19.78 14.69 -2.96
N ALA A 177 19.31 14.81 -4.21
CA ALA A 177 18.60 16.00 -4.68
C ALA A 177 17.29 16.26 -3.91
N ILE A 178 16.64 15.21 -3.40
CA ILE A 178 15.39 15.32 -2.62
C ILE A 178 15.63 15.24 -1.10
N ASP A 179 16.87 15.30 -0.62
CA ASP A 179 17.18 15.13 0.81
C ASP A 179 16.51 16.19 1.70
N ALA A 180 16.47 17.45 1.24
CA ALA A 180 15.75 18.52 1.95
C ALA A 180 14.23 18.26 1.98
N ASP A 181 13.65 17.80 0.87
CA ASP A 181 12.23 17.48 0.79
C ASP A 181 11.85 16.31 1.70
N MET A 182 12.67 15.25 1.73
CA MET A 182 12.49 14.11 2.63
C MET A 182 12.50 14.54 4.10
N ARG A 183 13.42 15.44 4.49
CA ARG A 183 13.44 16.01 5.84
C ARG A 183 12.18 16.82 6.12
N ALA A 184 11.76 17.68 5.19
CA ALA A 184 10.56 18.51 5.36
C ALA A 184 9.29 17.66 5.54
N VAL A 185 9.11 16.62 4.72
CA VAL A 185 7.98 15.70 4.85
C VAL A 185 8.08 14.91 6.17
N GLY A 186 9.26 14.40 6.51
CA GLY A 186 9.48 13.66 7.76
C GLY A 186 9.22 14.51 9.00
N GLU A 187 9.53 15.81 8.96
CA GLU A 187 9.22 16.73 10.06
C GLU A 187 7.71 16.98 10.17
N SER A 188 7.00 17.15 9.05
CA SER A 188 5.53 17.27 9.07
C SER A 188 4.85 16.06 9.71
N MET A 189 5.36 14.85 9.50
CA MET A 189 4.86 13.63 10.17
C MET A 189 5.04 13.66 11.70
N ARG A 190 6.01 14.44 12.20
CA ARG A 190 6.36 14.52 13.62
C ARG A 190 5.69 15.70 14.34
N THR A 191 4.76 16.41 13.68
CA THR A 191 4.02 17.54 14.25
C THR A 191 3.43 17.22 15.64
N ASN A 192 2.86 16.02 15.81
CA ASN A 192 2.24 15.58 17.07
C ASN A 192 3.07 14.55 17.83
N LYS A 193 4.40 14.53 17.64
CA LYS A 193 5.29 13.47 18.17
C LYS A 193 5.28 13.35 19.70
N ALA A 194 4.96 14.44 20.41
CA ALA A 194 4.85 14.45 21.86
C ALA A 194 3.67 13.59 22.38
N GLU A 195 2.64 13.39 21.56
CA GLU A 195 1.43 12.64 21.91
C GLU A 195 1.50 11.17 21.46
N GLY A 196 2.36 10.85 20.50
CA GLY A 196 2.59 9.49 20.04
C GLY A 196 3.34 9.41 18.71
N PRO A 197 3.56 8.20 18.18
CA PRO A 197 4.38 7.99 17.00
C PRO A 197 3.65 8.29 15.67
N PHE A 198 2.34 8.51 15.70
CA PHE A 198 1.50 8.65 14.50
C PHE A 198 1.30 10.12 14.11
N VAL A 199 0.84 10.35 12.88
CA VAL A 199 0.60 11.70 12.33
C VAL A 199 -0.31 12.55 13.24
N LEU A 200 -1.34 11.93 13.83
CA LEU A 200 -2.26 12.59 14.78
C LEU A 200 -1.98 12.20 16.25
N GLY A 201 -0.76 11.78 16.57
CA GLY A 201 -0.33 11.48 17.94
C GLY A 201 -0.49 10.02 18.31
N ALA A 202 -1.46 9.71 19.19
CA ALA A 202 -1.49 8.44 19.93
C ALA A 202 -1.98 7.22 19.13
N GLN A 203 -2.89 7.41 18.18
CA GLN A 203 -3.52 6.32 17.40
C GLN A 203 -3.23 6.45 15.90
N PRO A 204 -3.14 5.33 15.16
CA PRO A 204 -2.90 5.36 13.73
C PRO A 204 -4.09 5.93 12.97
N THR A 205 -3.77 6.63 11.90
CA THR A 205 -4.72 7.11 10.90
C THR A 205 -4.56 6.37 9.58
N PHE A 206 -5.47 6.60 8.65
CA PHE A 206 -5.34 6.06 7.31
C PHE A 206 -4.09 6.62 6.58
N THR A 207 -3.64 7.84 6.92
CA THR A 207 -2.38 8.40 6.41
C THR A 207 -1.16 7.65 6.96
N ASP A 208 -1.17 7.24 8.24
CA ASP A 208 -0.10 6.40 8.80
C ASP A 208 -0.02 5.06 8.06
N PHE A 209 -1.16 4.45 7.76
CA PHE A 209 -1.22 3.21 6.95
C PHE A 209 -0.80 3.44 5.50
N PHE A 210 -1.10 4.60 4.92
CA PHE A 210 -0.61 5.02 3.60
C PHE A 210 0.91 5.00 3.55
N LEU A 211 1.56 5.65 4.53
CA LEU A 211 3.01 5.77 4.62
C LEU A 211 3.65 4.42 4.94
N ALA A 212 3.18 3.75 5.98
CA ALA A 212 3.70 2.46 6.43
C ALA A 212 3.56 1.38 5.33
N GLY A 213 2.46 1.37 4.57
CA GLY A 213 2.28 0.44 3.46
C GLY A 213 3.23 0.68 2.29
N VAL A 214 3.58 1.93 2.00
CA VAL A 214 4.62 2.26 0.99
C VAL A 214 5.99 1.80 1.46
N LEU A 215 6.34 2.03 2.72
CA LEU A 215 7.61 1.61 3.30
C LEU A 215 7.74 0.09 3.37
N GLN A 216 6.67 -0.60 3.77
CA GLN A 216 6.65 -2.06 3.80
C GLN A 216 6.76 -2.65 2.39
N SER A 217 6.06 -2.08 1.40
CA SER A 217 6.21 -2.46 -0.01
C SER A 217 7.66 -2.28 -0.49
N ALA A 218 8.27 -1.13 -0.20
CA ALA A 218 9.68 -0.89 -0.53
C ALA A 218 10.59 -1.96 0.07
N LYS A 219 10.40 -2.29 1.35
CA LYS A 219 11.17 -3.34 2.04
C LYS A 219 11.04 -4.71 1.38
N MET A 220 9.83 -5.05 0.92
CA MET A 220 9.57 -6.34 0.27
C MET A 220 10.22 -6.47 -1.11
N VAL A 221 10.34 -5.35 -1.82
CA VAL A 221 10.90 -5.26 -3.18
C VAL A 221 12.43 -5.08 -3.14
N ASP A 222 12.91 -4.11 -2.36
CA ASP A 222 14.32 -3.74 -2.23
C ASP A 222 14.60 -3.07 -0.88
N GLU A 223 15.29 -3.79 0.01
CA GLU A 223 15.67 -3.32 1.35
C GLU A 223 16.53 -2.03 1.30
N GLY A 224 17.34 -1.85 0.26
CA GLY A 224 18.17 -0.66 0.11
C GLY A 224 17.32 0.60 -0.09
N VAL A 225 16.26 0.52 -0.89
CA VAL A 225 15.32 1.64 -1.05
C VAL A 225 14.55 1.91 0.25
N PHE A 226 14.15 0.87 0.98
CA PHE A 226 13.55 1.04 2.31
C PHE A 226 14.48 1.81 3.26
N GLN A 227 15.77 1.45 3.32
CA GLN A 227 16.76 2.11 4.17
C GLN A 227 17.00 3.58 3.78
N ARG A 228 16.96 3.90 2.47
CA ARG A 228 17.06 5.28 1.98
C ARG A 228 15.97 6.20 2.54
N ILE A 229 14.80 5.65 2.85
CA ILE A 229 13.66 6.39 3.37
C ILE A 229 13.62 6.37 4.90
N THR A 230 13.86 5.22 5.53
CA THR A 230 13.80 5.09 7.00
C THR A 230 15.00 5.66 7.73
N LYS A 231 16.01 6.18 7.02
CA LYS A 231 17.03 7.06 7.62
C LYS A 231 16.43 8.36 8.17
N TYR A 232 15.31 8.85 7.61
CA TYR A 232 14.63 10.05 8.06
C TYR A 232 13.68 9.73 9.24
N PRO A 233 13.77 10.44 10.38
CA PRO A 233 13.05 10.07 11.61
C PRO A 233 11.53 9.96 11.46
N GLY A 234 10.87 10.87 10.74
CA GLY A 234 9.41 10.81 10.57
C GLY A 234 8.93 9.51 9.92
N PHE A 235 9.58 9.10 8.82
CA PHE A 235 9.24 7.85 8.14
C PHE A 235 9.54 6.62 9.02
N ARG A 236 10.65 6.64 9.76
CA ARG A 236 11.02 5.55 10.69
C ARG A 236 9.99 5.40 11.79
N ASP A 237 9.63 6.49 12.45
CA ASP A 237 8.70 6.50 13.58
C ASP A 237 7.33 5.92 13.18
N ILE A 238 6.81 6.34 12.04
CA ILE A 238 5.54 5.86 11.49
C ILE A 238 5.62 4.37 11.19
N TYR A 239 6.69 3.92 10.54
CA TYR A 239 6.89 2.51 10.21
C TYR A 239 6.98 1.65 11.47
N GLU A 240 7.76 2.08 12.47
CA GLU A 240 7.91 1.37 13.74
C GLU A 240 6.60 1.35 14.53
N GLY A 241 5.84 2.45 14.54
CA GLY A 241 4.52 2.54 15.16
C GLY A 241 3.49 1.60 14.53
N CYS A 242 3.55 1.39 13.21
CA CYS A 242 2.67 0.49 12.49
C CYS A 242 3.14 -0.98 12.49
N ARG A 243 4.39 -1.27 12.88
CA ARG A 243 4.98 -2.61 12.83
C ARG A 243 4.16 -3.70 13.54
N PRO A 244 3.55 -3.46 14.73
CA PRO A 244 2.71 -4.47 15.38
C PRO A 244 1.52 -4.94 14.52
N TYR A 245 1.08 -4.13 13.55
CA TYR A 245 -0.04 -4.44 12.67
C TYR A 245 0.41 -5.07 11.34
N MET A 246 1.70 -5.42 11.19
CA MET A 246 2.27 -6.02 9.97
C MET A 246 2.55 -7.51 10.10
N GLU A 247 2.36 -8.11 11.28
CA GLU A 247 2.71 -9.53 11.53
C GLU A 247 1.97 -10.48 10.59
N LYS A 248 0.67 -10.23 10.35
CA LYS A 248 -0.12 -10.95 9.36
C LYS A 248 0.07 -10.37 7.97
N ASN A 249 0.94 -11.00 7.18
CA ASN A 249 1.38 -10.55 5.86
C ASN A 249 0.97 -11.47 4.70
N ASP A 250 0.31 -12.58 5.01
CA ASP A 250 -0.31 -13.53 4.09
C ASP A 250 -1.79 -13.28 3.90
#